data_AF-A0AA36JCN1-F1
#
_entry.id   AF-A0AA36JCN1-F1
#
_cell.length_a   1.000
_cell.length_b   1.000
_cell.length_c   1.000
_cell.angle_alpha   90.00
_cell.angle_beta   90.00
_cell.angle_gamma   90.00
#
_symmetry.space_group_name_H-M   'P 1'
#
loop_
_entity.id
_entity.type
_entity.pdbx_description
1 polymer ?
#
loop_
_entity_poly.entity_id
_entity_poly.type
_entity_poly.pdbx_seq_one_letter_code
_entity_poly.pdbx_strand_id
1 'polypeptide(L)'
;MPPLVPTYSSLYAGIARALDALPERDEKTAHKVRVALRRPKTDTQARAQRPITSPSLSVKPKPVKPARKRVIVVAPGAGTRANGAVYAELSQSMTYSVEVLGSSMAPYDRYPESWQHGAPAPNLSSFALDVVGDAMLADCLVVGSRGGQVVLPKLWEAVGTALPPAVVINGGCAMNLPEVVSWPKEAVTFLLIGGCDHFRSNLTPEEYIACTQQCVPTNNETTAVLYINEMEHMPQSHLFALILPLMLRICLAWKRTAETPLRDLQSLLTELNKCGGEWTGCLSFTSNSGWTDVPFGRHRTLLSRGTCKAEYGQGLIQSQRSALSAAHCKAAVELFNN
;
A
#
# COMPACT_ATOMS: atom_id res chain seq x y z
N MET A 1 -18.21 21.81 -4.31
CA MET A 1 -17.97 21.73 -2.85
C MET A 1 -17.03 20.56 -2.61
N PRO A 2 -15.88 20.73 -1.94
CA PRO A 2 -15.02 19.60 -1.62
C PRO A 2 -15.77 18.64 -0.66
N PRO A 3 -15.58 17.32 -0.77
CA PRO A 3 -16.22 16.38 0.14
C PRO A 3 -15.70 16.61 1.57
N LEU A 4 -16.62 16.62 2.53
CA LEU A 4 -16.30 16.73 3.96
C LEU A 4 -15.41 15.56 4.35
N VAL A 5 -14.19 15.88 4.81
CA VAL A 5 -13.30 14.91 5.46
C VAL A 5 -14.10 14.26 6.60
N PRO A 6 -14.15 12.91 6.70
CA PRO A 6 -14.88 12.25 7.77
C PRO A 6 -14.39 12.79 9.11
N THR A 7 -15.29 13.35 9.90
CA THR A 7 -14.93 13.84 11.24
C THR A 7 -14.42 12.65 12.06
N TYR A 8 -13.51 12.89 13.01
CA TYR A 8 -13.02 11.86 13.93
C TYR A 8 -14.15 10.98 14.50
N SER A 9 -15.33 11.56 14.75
CA SER A 9 -16.54 10.85 15.21
C SER A 9 -17.01 9.73 14.27
N SER A 10 -16.88 9.91 12.96
CA SER A 10 -17.33 8.92 11.96
C SER A 10 -16.39 7.70 11.87
N LEU A 11 -15.09 7.91 12.09
CA LEU A 11 -14.09 6.84 12.14
C LEU A 11 -14.34 5.94 13.36
N TYR A 12 -14.58 6.53 14.54
CA TYR A 12 -14.94 5.77 15.74
C TYR A 12 -16.27 5.03 15.59
N ALA A 13 -17.26 5.61 14.91
CA ALA A 13 -18.53 4.93 14.63
C ALA A 13 -18.37 3.77 13.65
N GLY A 14 -17.43 3.85 12.70
CA GLY A 14 -17.06 2.74 11.83
C GLY A 14 -16.43 1.59 12.61
N ILE A 15 -15.45 1.90 13.46
CA ILE A 15 -14.76 0.90 14.29
C ILE A 15 -15.72 0.27 15.30
N ALA A 16 -16.60 1.04 15.93
CA ALA A 16 -17.61 0.50 16.85
C ALA A 16 -18.55 -0.49 16.14
N ARG A 17 -19.03 -0.17 14.93
CA ARG A 17 -19.88 -1.08 14.15
C ARG A 17 -19.16 -2.35 13.69
N ALA A 18 -17.88 -2.24 13.32
CA ALA A 18 -17.06 -3.41 12.99
C ALA A 18 -16.86 -4.32 14.22
N LEU A 19 -16.66 -3.74 15.40
CA LEU A 19 -16.54 -4.48 16.66
C LEU A 19 -17.85 -5.12 17.10
N ASP A 20 -18.99 -4.48 16.85
CA ASP A 20 -20.31 -5.02 17.17
C ASP A 20 -20.76 -6.13 16.18
N ALA A 21 -20.12 -6.22 15.02
CA ALA A 21 -20.35 -7.29 14.03
C ALA A 21 -19.47 -8.54 14.26
N LEU A 22 -18.54 -8.52 15.22
CA LEU A 22 -17.71 -9.68 15.54
C LEU A 22 -18.55 -10.74 16.27
N PRO A 23 -18.47 -12.03 15.88
CA PRO A 23 -19.19 -13.11 16.57
C PRO A 23 -18.74 -13.24 18.03
N GLU A 24 -19.65 -13.63 18.93
CA GLU A 24 -19.45 -13.69 20.39
C GLU A 24 -18.20 -14.44 20.87
N ARG A 25 -17.61 -15.31 20.02
CA ARG A 25 -16.39 -16.06 20.34
C ARG A 25 -15.11 -15.23 20.32
N ASP A 26 -15.15 -13.95 19.93
CA ASP A 26 -13.97 -13.08 19.85
C ASP A 26 -14.00 -11.89 20.83
N GLU A 27 -14.54 -12.12 22.03
CA GLU A 27 -14.71 -11.11 23.07
C GLU A 27 -13.37 -10.51 23.57
N LYS A 28 -12.27 -11.29 23.50
CA LYS A 28 -10.93 -10.83 23.88
C LYS A 28 -10.38 -9.77 22.92
N THR A 29 -10.60 -9.93 21.62
CA THR A 29 -10.16 -8.96 20.60
C THR A 29 -11.00 -7.69 20.69
N ALA A 30 -12.31 -7.84 20.82
CA ALA A 30 -13.21 -6.70 21.05
C ALA A 30 -12.84 -5.91 22.32
N HIS A 31 -12.45 -6.60 23.40
CA HIS A 31 -12.02 -5.95 24.65
C HIS A 31 -10.72 -5.14 24.47
N LYS A 32 -9.69 -5.69 23.83
CA LYS A 32 -8.42 -4.98 23.58
C LYS A 32 -8.63 -3.70 22.78
N VAL A 33 -9.44 -3.76 21.72
CA VAL A 33 -9.74 -2.58 20.89
C VAL A 33 -10.56 -1.55 21.69
N ARG A 34 -11.56 -1.97 22.47
CA ARG A 34 -12.32 -1.05 23.35
C ARG A 34 -11.45 -0.35 24.40
N VAL A 35 -10.44 -1.04 24.95
CA VAL A 35 -9.48 -0.44 25.90
C VAL A 35 -8.59 0.60 25.21
N ALA A 36 -8.11 0.31 24.00
CA ALA A 36 -7.28 1.24 23.23
C ALA A 36 -8.03 2.54 22.81
N LEU A 37 -9.36 2.48 22.68
CA LEU A 37 -10.19 3.61 22.24
C LEU A 37 -10.74 4.47 23.39
N ARG A 38 -10.48 4.13 24.67
CA ARG A 38 -10.95 4.95 25.82
C ARG A 38 -10.19 6.28 25.89
N ARG A 39 -10.90 7.39 25.67
CA ARG A 39 -10.39 8.75 25.89
C ARG A 39 -9.92 8.94 27.34
N PRO A 40 -8.80 9.65 27.57
CA PRO A 40 -8.48 10.16 28.90
C PRO A 40 -9.58 11.13 29.35
N LYS A 41 -10.15 10.89 30.54
CA LYS A 41 -11.13 11.80 31.16
C LYS A 41 -10.44 13.12 31.47
N THR A 42 -10.81 14.18 30.78
CA THR A 42 -10.49 15.54 31.19
C THR A 42 -11.46 15.98 32.28
N ASP A 43 -11.03 15.86 33.53
CA ASP A 43 -11.74 16.45 34.68
C ASP A 43 -11.66 17.98 34.57
N THR A 44 -12.78 18.59 34.22
CA THR A 44 -12.94 20.05 34.21
C THR A 44 -13.71 20.46 35.46
N GLN A 45 -12.99 20.76 36.54
CA GLN A 45 -13.57 21.51 37.67
C GLN A 45 -13.33 23.00 37.46
N ALA A 46 -14.42 23.75 37.26
CA ALA A 46 -14.42 25.19 37.19
C ALA A 46 -14.26 25.80 38.60
N ARG A 47 -13.10 26.42 38.87
CA ARG A 47 -12.88 27.25 40.05
C ARG A 47 -12.57 28.68 39.60
N ALA A 48 -13.49 29.60 39.91
CA ALA A 48 -13.34 31.01 39.62
C ALA A 48 -12.17 31.61 40.42
N GLN A 49 -11.13 32.08 39.72
CA GLN A 49 -10.01 32.82 40.31
C GLN A 49 -9.96 34.25 39.77
N ARG A 50 -9.69 35.18 40.69
CA ARG A 50 -9.59 36.63 40.49
C ARG A 50 -8.41 37.01 39.60
N PRO A 51 -8.48 38.15 38.88
CA PRO A 51 -7.46 38.56 37.93
C PRO A 51 -6.22 39.06 38.66
N ILE A 52 -5.15 38.29 38.62
CA ILE A 52 -3.79 38.71 39.02
C ILE A 52 -3.08 39.14 37.74
N THR A 53 -2.82 40.44 37.61
CA THR A 53 -2.02 41.01 36.51
C THR A 53 -0.55 40.71 36.76
N SER A 54 -0.09 39.55 36.28
CA SER A 54 1.31 39.15 36.30
C SER A 54 2.07 39.71 35.09
N PRO A 55 3.35 40.08 35.23
CA PRO A 55 4.17 40.55 34.13
C PRO A 55 4.31 39.47 33.05
N SER A 56 3.94 39.83 31.82
CA SER A 56 4.03 38.98 30.63
C SER A 56 5.50 38.70 30.27
N LEU A 57 6.06 37.63 30.85
CA LEU A 57 7.29 37.02 30.35
C LEU A 57 6.99 36.35 29.01
N SER A 58 7.46 36.96 27.94
CA SER A 58 7.40 36.42 26.57
C SER A 58 8.27 35.17 26.48
N VAL A 59 7.67 34.00 26.74
CA VAL A 59 8.31 32.70 26.51
C VAL A 59 8.26 32.43 25.01
N LYS A 60 9.41 32.50 24.34
CA LYS A 60 9.52 32.06 22.93
C LYS A 60 9.12 30.58 22.88
N PRO A 61 8.06 30.20 22.11
CA PRO A 61 7.63 28.81 22.03
C PRO A 61 8.76 27.96 21.46
N LYS A 62 9.09 26.86 22.16
CA LYS A 62 10.06 25.88 21.66
C LYS A 62 9.50 25.25 20.38
N PRO A 63 10.28 25.16 19.30
CA PRO A 63 9.83 24.50 18.07
C PRO A 63 9.46 23.04 18.38
N VAL A 64 8.19 22.68 18.15
CA VAL A 64 7.71 21.31 18.28
C VAL A 64 8.22 20.51 17.10
N LYS A 65 8.99 19.44 17.35
CA LYS A 65 9.40 18.53 16.29
C LYS A 65 8.14 17.89 15.68
N PRO A 66 7.97 17.89 14.35
CA PRO A 66 6.82 17.23 13.73
C PRO A 66 6.83 15.74 14.09
N ALA A 67 5.64 15.19 14.34
CA ALA A 67 5.49 13.76 14.60
C ALA A 67 5.86 12.95 13.35
N ARG A 68 6.61 11.86 13.56
CA ARG A 68 6.99 10.92 12.49
C ARG A 68 5.78 10.12 12.02
N LYS A 69 5.78 9.74 10.75
CA LYS A 69 4.75 8.90 10.13
C LYS A 69 4.99 7.43 10.47
N ARG A 70 4.00 6.74 11.04
CA ARG A 70 4.10 5.34 11.44
C ARG A 70 3.90 4.45 10.21
N VAL A 71 4.92 3.70 9.84
CA VAL A 71 4.89 2.69 8.79
C VAL A 71 4.91 1.33 9.45
N ILE A 72 3.92 0.49 9.15
CA ILE A 72 3.87 -0.88 9.63
C ILE A 72 4.20 -1.83 8.47
N VAL A 73 5.25 -2.61 8.64
CA VAL A 73 5.61 -3.72 7.76
C VAL A 73 4.94 -4.98 8.28
N VAL A 74 4.04 -5.55 7.50
CA VAL A 74 3.32 -6.77 7.87
C VAL A 74 4.10 -7.96 7.33
N ALA A 75 4.75 -8.70 8.22
CA ALA A 75 5.60 -9.83 7.89
C ALA A 75 4.86 -11.17 8.09
N PRO A 76 4.50 -11.77 6.97
CA PRO A 76 5.06 -13.07 6.65
C PRO A 76 6.07 -13.02 5.49
N GLY A 77 6.89 -14.06 5.39
CA GLY A 77 7.73 -14.30 4.22
C GLY A 77 9.16 -13.73 4.26
N ALA A 78 9.98 -14.23 3.33
CA ALA A 78 11.41 -13.97 3.27
C ALA A 78 11.76 -12.50 2.98
N GLY A 79 10.85 -11.75 2.35
CA GLY A 79 11.07 -10.35 1.96
C GLY A 79 11.37 -9.42 3.13
N THR A 80 10.78 -9.67 4.30
CA THR A 80 11.07 -8.91 5.51
C THR A 80 12.53 -9.07 5.94
N ARG A 81 13.07 -10.29 5.85
CA ARG A 81 14.47 -10.58 6.17
C ARG A 81 15.40 -10.03 5.09
N ALA A 82 15.08 -10.26 3.82
CA ALA A 82 15.89 -9.81 2.69
C ALA A 82 16.04 -8.27 2.65
N ASN A 83 14.96 -7.56 2.95
CA ASN A 83 14.92 -6.09 2.96
C ASN A 83 15.08 -5.47 4.36
N GLY A 84 15.50 -6.25 5.37
CA GLY A 84 15.61 -5.80 6.75
C GLY A 84 16.48 -4.55 6.92
N ALA A 85 17.58 -4.45 6.17
CA ALA A 85 18.46 -3.29 6.19
C ALA A 85 17.77 -2.02 5.68
N VAL A 86 16.93 -2.13 4.64
CA VAL A 86 16.17 -1.00 4.08
C VAL A 86 15.15 -0.48 5.09
N TYR A 87 14.45 -1.39 5.78
CA TYR A 87 13.52 -1.00 6.84
C TYR A 87 14.23 -0.36 8.04
N ALA A 88 15.40 -0.89 8.41
CA ALA A 88 16.23 -0.31 9.47
C ALA A 88 16.70 1.11 9.11
N GLU A 89 17.18 1.33 7.89
CA GLU A 89 17.56 2.66 7.40
C GLU A 89 16.36 3.62 7.39
N LEU A 90 15.22 3.18 6.86
CA LEU A 90 13.98 3.96 6.85
C LEU A 90 13.55 4.36 8.28
N SER A 91 13.75 3.46 9.26
CA SER A 91 13.47 3.69 10.68
C SER A 91 14.40 4.70 11.36
N GLN A 92 15.51 5.07 10.72
CA GLN A 92 16.41 6.13 11.18
C GLN A 92 16.05 7.49 10.58
N SER A 93 15.17 7.53 9.57
CA SER A 93 14.74 8.78 8.96
C SER A 93 13.95 9.68 9.91
N MET A 94 14.09 11.00 9.75
CA MET A 94 13.31 11.98 10.51
C MET A 94 11.83 12.00 10.12
N THR A 95 11.45 11.33 9.04
CA THR A 95 10.10 11.36 8.47
C THR A 95 9.25 10.17 8.93
N TYR A 96 9.83 8.97 9.00
CA TYR A 96 9.08 7.73 9.22
C TYR A 96 9.56 7.01 10.47
N SER A 97 8.67 6.45 11.27
CA SER A 97 8.97 5.40 12.24
C SER A 97 8.47 4.07 11.69
N VAL A 98 9.30 3.03 11.73
CA VAL A 98 8.99 1.72 11.14
C VAL A 98 8.82 0.69 12.25
N GLU A 99 7.78 -0.11 12.13
CA GLU A 99 7.50 -1.26 13.00
C GLU A 99 7.22 -2.48 12.14
N VAL A 100 7.70 -3.64 12.56
CA VAL A 100 7.45 -4.90 11.87
C VAL A 100 6.50 -5.73 12.72
N LEU A 101 5.33 -6.04 12.18
CA LEU A 101 4.39 -6.98 12.80
C LEU A 101 4.66 -8.37 12.27
N GLY A 102 5.05 -9.26 13.18
CA GLY A 102 5.31 -10.65 12.85
C GLY A 102 6.74 -10.96 12.38
N SER A 103 6.95 -12.19 11.91
CA SER A 103 8.22 -12.68 11.39
C SER A 103 8.02 -13.80 10.35
N SER A 104 9.05 -13.98 9.51
CA SER A 104 9.13 -15.12 8.59
C SER A 104 9.29 -16.43 9.37
N MET A 105 8.69 -17.51 8.86
CA MET A 105 8.72 -18.85 9.45
C MET A 105 8.05 -18.97 10.84
N ALA A 106 7.29 -17.96 11.25
CA ALA A 106 6.41 -18.08 12.42
C ALA A 106 5.37 -19.18 12.19
N PRO A 107 4.76 -19.76 13.24
CA PRO A 107 3.73 -20.80 13.08
C PRO A 107 2.56 -20.40 12.16
N TYR A 108 2.24 -19.10 12.07
CA TYR A 108 1.20 -18.59 11.19
C TYR A 108 1.65 -18.34 9.74
N ASP A 109 2.95 -18.45 9.41
CA ASP A 109 3.50 -18.17 8.06
C ASP A 109 3.22 -19.31 7.07
N ARG A 110 1.94 -19.64 6.92
CA ARG A 110 1.37 -20.71 6.10
C ARG A 110 0.04 -20.24 5.52
N TYR A 111 -0.25 -20.59 4.26
CA TYR A 111 -1.52 -20.24 3.62
C TYR A 111 -2.72 -20.82 4.40
N PRO A 112 -3.92 -20.20 4.28
CA PRO A 112 -5.12 -20.73 4.90
C PRO A 112 -5.51 -22.10 4.33
N GLU A 113 -6.24 -22.90 5.11
CA GLU A 113 -6.65 -24.27 4.78
C GLU A 113 -7.42 -24.40 3.46
N SER A 114 -8.09 -23.34 3.02
CA SER A 114 -8.80 -23.28 1.74
C SER A 114 -7.86 -23.28 0.52
N TRP A 115 -6.56 -23.02 0.69
CA TRP A 115 -5.58 -22.94 -0.39
C TRP A 115 -4.79 -24.24 -0.54
N GLN A 116 -4.19 -24.45 -1.70
CA GLN A 116 -3.31 -25.58 -1.94
C GLN A 116 -2.13 -25.57 -0.93
N HIS A 117 -1.91 -26.70 -0.26
CA HIS A 117 -0.93 -26.81 0.84
C HIS A 117 -1.17 -25.85 2.01
N GLY A 118 -2.42 -25.41 2.18
CA GLY A 118 -2.88 -24.64 3.32
C GLY A 118 -2.79 -25.40 4.65
N ALA A 119 -2.91 -24.67 5.75
CA ALA A 119 -2.94 -25.22 7.10
C ALA A 119 -4.07 -24.60 7.95
N PRO A 120 -4.60 -25.32 8.95
CA PRO A 120 -5.50 -24.72 9.93
C PRO A 120 -4.78 -23.63 10.74
N ALA A 121 -5.54 -22.83 11.48
CA ALA A 121 -4.97 -21.80 12.34
C ALA A 121 -3.98 -22.43 13.37
N PRO A 122 -2.84 -21.76 13.68
CA PRO A 122 -2.44 -20.44 13.20
C PRO A 122 -1.94 -20.47 11.74
N ASN A 123 -2.44 -19.55 10.93
CA ASN A 123 -2.08 -19.34 9.52
C ASN A 123 -2.16 -17.83 9.18
N LEU A 124 -1.88 -17.46 7.92
CA LEU A 124 -1.86 -16.06 7.49
C LEU A 124 -3.19 -15.34 7.69
N SER A 125 -4.31 -16.05 7.55
CA SER A 125 -5.64 -15.48 7.74
C SER A 125 -5.91 -15.19 9.21
N SER A 126 -5.58 -16.11 10.13
CA SER A 126 -5.75 -15.85 11.57
C SER A 126 -4.80 -14.75 12.06
N PHE A 127 -3.58 -14.69 11.51
CA PHE A 127 -2.63 -13.62 11.80
C PHE A 127 -3.16 -12.23 11.41
N ALA A 128 -3.87 -12.12 10.27
CA ALA A 128 -4.49 -10.86 9.86
C ALA A 128 -5.46 -10.32 10.92
N LEU A 129 -6.24 -11.20 11.54
CA LEU A 129 -7.16 -10.84 12.62
C LEU A 129 -6.42 -10.41 13.88
N ASP A 130 -5.31 -11.07 14.21
CA ASP A 130 -4.49 -10.72 15.37
C ASP A 130 -3.86 -9.32 15.25
N VAL A 131 -3.53 -8.88 14.03
CA VAL A 131 -2.81 -7.61 13.79
C VAL A 131 -3.68 -6.46 13.31
N VAL A 132 -4.99 -6.66 13.07
CA VAL A 132 -5.86 -5.61 12.51
C VAL A 132 -5.87 -4.34 13.36
N GLY A 133 -5.87 -4.49 14.69
CA GLY A 133 -5.85 -3.36 15.62
C GLY A 133 -4.60 -2.50 15.47
N ASP A 134 -3.43 -3.13 15.37
CA ASP A 134 -2.15 -2.43 15.19
C ASP A 134 -2.02 -1.84 13.78
N ALA A 135 -2.42 -2.60 12.75
CA ALA A 135 -2.42 -2.15 11.36
C ALA A 135 -3.23 -0.86 11.17
N MET A 136 -4.38 -0.73 11.86
CA MET A 136 -5.22 0.47 11.84
C MET A 136 -4.57 1.71 12.46
N LEU A 137 -3.51 1.54 13.26
CA LEU A 137 -2.76 2.66 13.85
C LEU A 137 -1.63 3.16 12.95
N ALA A 138 -1.39 2.54 11.79
CA ALA A 138 -0.38 2.99 10.84
C ALA A 138 -0.85 4.22 10.05
N ASP A 139 0.10 5.05 9.63
CA ASP A 139 -0.13 6.02 8.55
C ASP A 139 -0.07 5.31 7.17
N CYS A 140 0.73 4.26 7.03
CA CYS A 140 0.87 3.46 5.81
C CYS A 140 1.33 2.03 6.13
N LEU A 141 0.86 1.06 5.37
CA LEU A 141 1.26 -0.35 5.45
C LEU A 141 2.28 -0.69 4.36
N VAL A 142 3.19 -1.61 4.67
CA VAL A 142 4.01 -2.32 3.70
C VAL A 142 3.74 -3.80 3.84
N VAL A 143 3.26 -4.43 2.80
CA VAL A 143 3.00 -5.88 2.74
C VAL A 143 3.78 -6.46 1.56
N GLY A 144 4.28 -7.68 1.69
CA GLY A 144 5.00 -8.34 0.60
C GLY A 144 4.50 -9.76 0.35
N SER A 145 4.51 -10.19 -0.92
CA SER A 145 4.12 -11.52 -1.41
C SER A 145 2.95 -12.11 -0.59
N ARG A 146 3.17 -13.17 0.19
CA ARG A 146 2.20 -13.78 1.13
C ARG A 146 1.35 -12.80 1.94
N GLY A 147 1.95 -11.74 2.49
CA GLY A 147 1.24 -10.70 3.22
C GLY A 147 0.28 -9.90 2.33
N GLY A 148 0.68 -9.61 1.08
CA GLY A 148 -0.21 -9.00 0.10
C GLY A 148 -1.27 -9.95 -0.44
N GLN A 149 -0.97 -11.24 -0.55
CA GLN A 149 -1.87 -12.27 -1.08
C GLN A 149 -2.98 -12.65 -0.08
N VAL A 150 -2.69 -12.70 1.22
CA VAL A 150 -3.65 -13.16 2.23
C VAL A 150 -3.95 -12.07 3.27
N VAL A 151 -2.92 -11.51 3.88
CA VAL A 151 -3.10 -10.66 5.06
C VAL A 151 -3.81 -9.35 4.70
N LEU A 152 -3.35 -8.65 3.65
CA LEU A 152 -3.98 -7.39 3.21
C LEU A 152 -5.45 -7.58 2.79
N PRO A 153 -5.83 -8.59 1.97
CA PRO A 153 -7.24 -8.91 1.72
C PRO A 153 -8.07 -9.12 2.99
N LYS A 154 -7.56 -9.89 3.97
CA LYS A 154 -8.28 -10.11 5.23
C LYS A 154 -8.39 -8.85 6.10
N LEU A 155 -7.39 -7.97 6.06
CA LEU A 155 -7.49 -6.65 6.69
C LEU A 155 -8.57 -5.79 5.99
N TRP A 156 -8.63 -5.79 4.66
CA TRP A 156 -9.70 -5.10 3.93
C TRP A 156 -11.08 -5.68 4.20
N GLU A 157 -11.24 -7.00 4.30
CA GLU A 157 -12.50 -7.62 4.70
C GLU A 157 -12.94 -7.14 6.10
N ALA A 158 -12.00 -7.01 7.03
CA ALA A 158 -12.29 -6.63 8.42
C ALA A 158 -12.65 -5.14 8.60
N VAL A 159 -11.98 -4.22 7.88
CA VAL A 159 -12.10 -2.77 8.13
C VAL A 159 -12.40 -1.93 6.88
N GLY A 160 -12.46 -2.53 5.70
CA GLY A 160 -12.77 -1.87 4.44
C GLY A 160 -11.84 -0.70 4.12
N THR A 161 -12.44 0.43 3.74
CA THR A 161 -11.74 1.67 3.34
C THR A 161 -11.11 2.44 4.51
N ALA A 162 -11.38 2.01 5.75
CA ALA A 162 -10.77 2.58 6.94
C ALA A 162 -9.31 2.13 7.08
N LEU A 163 -8.89 1.05 6.40
CA LEU A 163 -7.50 0.60 6.40
C LEU A 163 -6.57 1.71 5.85
N PRO A 164 -5.38 1.91 6.44
CA PRO A 164 -4.40 2.83 5.89
C PRO A 164 -3.97 2.45 4.46
N PRO A 165 -3.40 3.40 3.69
CA PRO A 165 -2.79 3.10 2.40
C PRO A 165 -1.77 1.98 2.50
N ALA A 166 -1.58 1.23 1.41
CA ALA A 166 -0.64 0.12 1.40
C ALA A 166 0.34 0.18 0.22
N VAL A 167 1.61 -0.06 0.50
CA VAL A 167 2.60 -0.48 -0.48
C VAL A 167 2.61 -2.01 -0.51
N VAL A 168 2.43 -2.59 -1.70
CA VAL A 168 2.37 -4.04 -1.90
C VAL A 168 3.51 -4.50 -2.78
N ILE A 169 4.39 -5.31 -2.22
CA ILE A 169 5.56 -5.85 -2.92
C ILE A 169 5.17 -7.17 -3.60
N ASN A 170 5.54 -7.30 -4.86
CA ASN A 170 5.22 -8.40 -5.78
C ASN A 170 3.73 -8.59 -6.04
N GLY A 171 2.98 -7.48 -6.04
CA GLY A 171 1.61 -7.46 -6.54
C GLY A 171 0.63 -8.39 -5.82
N GLY A 172 0.91 -8.85 -4.60
CA GLY A 172 0.19 -9.96 -3.94
C GLY A 172 -1.33 -9.99 -4.09
N CYS A 173 -2.03 -8.88 -3.78
CA CYS A 173 -3.49 -8.79 -3.87
C CYS A 173 -4.03 -8.61 -5.31
N ALA A 174 -3.14 -8.41 -6.27
CA ALA A 174 -3.39 -8.25 -7.70
C ALA A 174 -2.83 -9.44 -8.50
N MET A 175 -2.93 -10.64 -7.93
CA MET A 175 -2.54 -11.90 -8.57
C MET A 175 -3.78 -12.75 -8.82
N ASN A 176 -3.61 -13.83 -9.59
CA ASN A 176 -4.62 -14.87 -9.69
C ASN A 176 -4.62 -15.73 -8.41
N LEU A 177 -5.36 -15.29 -7.41
CA LEU A 177 -5.48 -15.98 -6.13
C LEU A 177 -6.63 -17.00 -6.14
N PRO A 178 -6.56 -18.05 -5.30
CA PRO A 178 -7.66 -19.02 -5.14
C PRO A 178 -8.99 -18.40 -4.68
N GLU A 179 -8.91 -17.27 -3.99
CA GLU A 179 -10.07 -16.51 -3.50
C GLU A 179 -10.11 -15.12 -4.15
N VAL A 180 -11.30 -14.65 -4.49
CA VAL A 180 -11.49 -13.30 -5.04
C VAL A 180 -11.25 -12.26 -3.93
N VAL A 181 -10.33 -11.34 -4.19
CA VAL A 181 -10.00 -10.27 -3.24
C VAL A 181 -11.11 -9.21 -3.24
N SER A 182 -11.69 -8.96 -2.06
CA SER A 182 -12.62 -7.85 -1.84
C SER A 182 -11.87 -6.52 -1.69
N TRP A 183 -11.29 -6.02 -2.78
CA TRP A 183 -10.51 -4.79 -2.79
C TRP A 183 -11.42 -3.55 -2.65
N PRO A 184 -11.28 -2.72 -1.59
CA PRO A 184 -12.13 -1.56 -1.40
C PRO A 184 -11.89 -0.48 -2.47
N LYS A 185 -12.98 0.08 -3.00
CA LYS A 185 -12.96 1.04 -4.12
C LYS A 185 -12.09 2.26 -3.84
N GLU A 186 -12.06 2.72 -2.59
CA GLU A 186 -11.31 3.89 -2.13
C GLU A 186 -9.99 3.52 -1.43
N ALA A 187 -9.56 2.25 -1.50
CA ALA A 187 -8.27 1.85 -0.97
C ALA A 187 -7.14 2.46 -1.81
N VAL A 188 -6.24 3.19 -1.14
CA VAL A 188 -5.03 3.71 -1.75
C VAL A 188 -3.98 2.61 -1.75
N THR A 189 -3.47 2.25 -2.92
CA THR A 189 -2.53 1.13 -3.04
C THR A 189 -1.44 1.42 -4.05
N PHE A 190 -0.20 1.10 -3.70
CA PHE A 190 0.94 1.19 -4.60
C PHE A 190 1.56 -0.20 -4.75
N LEU A 191 1.34 -0.82 -5.90
CA LEU A 191 1.89 -2.12 -6.25
C LEU A 191 3.31 -1.95 -6.83
N LEU A 192 4.25 -2.74 -6.32
CA LEU A 192 5.58 -2.91 -6.91
C LEU A 192 5.68 -4.33 -7.45
N ILE A 193 5.96 -4.49 -8.75
CA ILE A 193 6.09 -5.81 -9.40
C ILE A 193 7.37 -5.89 -10.23
N GLY A 194 7.98 -7.07 -10.24
CA GLY A 194 9.27 -7.31 -10.91
C GLY A 194 9.13 -8.09 -12.22
N GLY A 195 9.91 -7.72 -13.22
CA GLY A 195 9.99 -8.41 -14.51
C GLY A 195 10.73 -9.74 -14.44
N CYS A 196 11.64 -9.90 -13.47
CA CYS A 196 12.32 -11.15 -13.16
C CYS A 196 11.63 -11.91 -12.01
N ASP A 197 10.40 -11.54 -11.65
CA ASP A 197 9.64 -12.29 -10.66
C ASP A 197 9.18 -13.64 -11.26
N HIS A 198 9.50 -14.75 -10.60
CA HIS A 198 9.08 -16.08 -11.03
C HIS A 198 7.55 -16.24 -11.05
N PHE A 199 6.81 -15.45 -10.25
CA PHE A 199 5.35 -15.41 -10.30
C PHE A 199 4.78 -14.77 -11.57
N ARG A 200 5.59 -14.04 -12.35
CA ARG A 200 5.21 -13.58 -13.69
C ARG A 200 4.98 -14.76 -14.63
N SER A 201 5.67 -15.89 -14.41
CA SER A 201 5.68 -17.02 -15.32
C SER A 201 6.13 -16.58 -16.72
N ASN A 202 5.46 -17.08 -17.77
CA ASN A 202 5.75 -16.81 -19.18
C ASN A 202 5.06 -15.56 -19.73
N LEU A 203 4.38 -14.77 -18.89
CA LEU A 203 3.74 -13.53 -19.34
C LEU A 203 4.79 -12.55 -19.84
N THR A 204 4.49 -11.90 -20.97
CA THR A 204 5.22 -10.70 -21.39
C THR A 204 5.06 -9.58 -20.35
N PRO A 205 5.97 -8.58 -20.33
CA PRO A 205 5.81 -7.41 -19.46
C PRO A 205 4.43 -6.76 -19.57
N GLU A 206 3.92 -6.59 -20.79
CA GLU A 206 2.64 -5.96 -21.08
C GLU A 206 1.47 -6.79 -20.56
N GLU A 207 1.51 -8.11 -20.74
CA GLU A 207 0.49 -9.02 -20.22
C GLU A 207 0.51 -9.05 -18.69
N TYR A 208 1.69 -9.06 -18.06
CA TYR A 208 1.78 -9.09 -16.61
C TYR A 208 1.22 -7.82 -15.97
N ILE A 209 1.56 -6.65 -16.53
CA ILE A 209 0.97 -5.37 -16.13
C ILE A 209 -0.55 -5.40 -16.35
N ALA A 210 -1.01 -5.86 -17.51
CA ALA A 210 -2.44 -5.89 -17.82
C ALA A 210 -3.23 -6.85 -16.92
N CYS A 211 -2.71 -8.04 -16.59
CA CYS A 211 -3.38 -8.94 -15.64
C CYS A 211 -3.39 -8.31 -14.23
N THR A 212 -2.30 -7.66 -13.81
CA THR A 212 -2.24 -6.93 -12.52
C THR A 212 -3.29 -5.81 -12.46
N GLN A 213 -3.41 -5.02 -13.53
CA GLN A 213 -4.39 -3.92 -13.63
C GLN A 213 -5.84 -4.42 -13.60
N GLN A 214 -6.13 -5.60 -14.14
CA GLN A 214 -7.47 -6.19 -14.13
C GLN A 214 -7.95 -6.61 -12.75
N CYS A 215 -7.04 -6.92 -11.83
CA CYS A 215 -7.39 -7.23 -10.44
C CYS A 215 -7.81 -5.98 -9.64
N VAL A 216 -7.50 -4.78 -10.13
CA VAL A 216 -7.87 -3.53 -9.48
C VAL A 216 -9.34 -3.22 -9.84
N PRO A 217 -10.20 -2.87 -8.86
CA PRO A 217 -11.57 -2.48 -9.14
C PRO A 217 -11.63 -1.36 -10.18
N THR A 218 -12.52 -1.48 -11.16
CA THR A 218 -12.62 -0.55 -12.31
C THR A 218 -12.89 0.90 -11.92
N ASN A 219 -13.42 1.12 -10.72
CA ASN A 219 -13.74 2.44 -10.18
C ASN A 219 -12.79 2.87 -9.04
N ASN A 220 -11.66 2.19 -8.86
CA ASN A 220 -10.58 2.65 -7.99
C ASN A 220 -9.74 3.69 -8.75
N GLU A 221 -9.64 4.89 -8.18
CA GLU A 221 -8.88 6.01 -8.75
C GLU A 221 -7.59 6.29 -7.97
N THR A 222 -7.22 5.40 -7.05
CA THR A 222 -6.14 5.59 -6.07
C THR A 222 -5.08 4.49 -6.08
N THR A 223 -4.86 3.87 -7.23
CA THR A 223 -3.87 2.79 -7.39
C THR A 223 -2.76 3.16 -8.36
N ALA A 224 -1.53 2.78 -8.02
CA ALA A 224 -0.39 2.77 -8.93
C ALA A 224 0.26 1.39 -8.98
N VAL A 225 0.86 1.08 -10.12
CA VAL A 225 1.69 -0.10 -10.39
C VAL A 225 3.03 0.38 -10.91
N LEU A 226 4.10 0.13 -10.17
CA LEU A 226 5.46 0.28 -10.66
C LEU A 226 5.98 -1.10 -11.06
N TYR A 227 6.12 -1.30 -12.37
CA TYR A 227 6.76 -2.46 -12.95
C TYR A 227 8.21 -2.15 -13.29
N ILE A 228 9.14 -2.98 -12.83
CA ILE A 228 10.58 -2.84 -13.05
C ILE A 228 11.10 -4.13 -13.70
N ASN A 229 11.65 -4.03 -14.90
CA ASN A 229 12.09 -5.19 -15.68
C ASN A 229 13.14 -6.03 -14.96
N GLU A 230 14.11 -5.37 -14.33
CA GLU A 230 15.28 -6.00 -13.73
C GLU A 230 15.04 -6.49 -12.29
N MET A 231 13.88 -6.15 -11.71
CA MET A 231 13.56 -6.52 -10.33
C MET A 231 13.19 -8.01 -10.25
N GLU A 232 13.87 -8.74 -9.38
CA GLU A 232 13.57 -10.13 -9.03
C GLU A 232 12.33 -10.23 -8.13
N HIS A 233 12.01 -11.43 -7.66
CA HIS A 233 10.96 -11.61 -6.67
C HIS A 233 11.23 -10.84 -5.37
N MET A 234 12.47 -10.61 -4.96
CA MET A 234 12.74 -9.66 -3.88
C MET A 234 13.37 -8.42 -4.51
N PRO A 235 12.84 -7.22 -4.25
CA PRO A 235 13.47 -6.02 -4.78
C PRO A 235 14.90 -5.95 -4.24
N GLN A 236 15.85 -5.66 -5.12
CA GLN A 236 17.25 -5.51 -4.74
C GLN A 236 17.37 -4.35 -3.72
N SER A 237 18.17 -4.52 -2.66
CA SER A 237 18.13 -3.60 -1.51
C SER A 237 18.38 -2.13 -1.87
N HIS A 238 19.28 -1.86 -2.83
CA HIS A 238 19.57 -0.49 -3.28
C HIS A 238 18.41 0.12 -4.08
N LEU A 239 17.78 -0.66 -4.97
CA LEU A 239 16.54 -0.25 -5.64
C LEU A 239 15.44 0.03 -4.62
N PHE A 240 15.26 -0.88 -3.66
CA PHE A 240 14.18 -0.76 -2.69
C PHE A 240 14.37 0.44 -1.74
N ALA A 241 15.61 0.69 -1.29
CA ALA A 241 15.96 1.87 -0.51
C ALA A 241 15.68 3.18 -1.26
N LEU A 242 15.88 3.18 -2.58
CA LEU A 242 15.58 4.33 -3.44
C LEU A 242 14.06 4.60 -3.53
N ILE A 243 13.26 3.57 -3.82
CA ILE A 243 11.85 3.75 -4.20
C ILE A 243 10.88 3.73 -3.02
N LEU A 244 11.16 2.97 -1.96
CA LEU A 244 10.22 2.80 -0.85
C LEU A 244 9.82 4.13 -0.18
N PRO A 245 10.75 5.05 0.16
CA PRO A 245 10.38 6.34 0.76
C PRO A 245 9.47 7.19 -0.14
N LEU A 246 9.65 7.08 -1.46
CA LEU A 246 8.88 7.82 -2.47
C LEU A 246 7.49 7.20 -2.64
N MET A 247 7.38 5.87 -2.67
CA MET A 247 6.09 5.16 -2.70
C MET A 247 5.25 5.47 -1.46
N LEU A 248 5.86 5.44 -0.26
CA LEU A 248 5.19 5.82 0.98
C LEU A 248 4.66 7.26 0.93
N ARG A 249 5.48 8.20 0.46
CA ARG A 249 5.07 9.60 0.28
C ARG A 249 3.90 9.73 -0.70
N ILE A 250 3.93 8.99 -1.81
CA ILE A 250 2.86 8.95 -2.81
C ILE A 250 1.56 8.46 -2.17
N CYS A 251 1.58 7.31 -1.49
CA CYS A 251 0.41 6.77 -0.78
C CYS A 251 -0.20 7.77 0.21
N LEU A 252 0.65 8.41 1.03
CA LEU A 252 0.20 9.39 2.02
C LEU A 252 -0.37 10.66 1.36
N ALA A 253 0.25 11.13 0.29
CA ALA A 253 -0.24 12.28 -0.48
C ALA A 253 -1.61 11.97 -1.08
N TRP A 254 -1.74 10.81 -1.74
CA TRP A 254 -2.97 10.36 -2.39
C TRP A 254 -4.11 10.20 -1.39
N LYS A 255 -3.86 9.60 -0.22
CA LYS A 255 -4.87 9.46 0.84
C LYS A 255 -5.36 10.81 1.37
N ARG A 256 -4.47 11.80 1.43
CA ARG A 256 -4.78 13.13 1.96
C ARG A 256 -5.60 13.96 0.97
N THR A 257 -5.30 13.87 -0.32
CA THR A 257 -5.92 14.75 -1.33
C THR A 257 -7.04 14.09 -2.10
N ALA A 258 -7.08 12.75 -2.13
CA ALA A 258 -7.90 11.97 -3.08
C ALA A 258 -7.61 12.32 -4.56
N GLU A 259 -6.48 12.99 -4.83
CA GLU A 259 -6.02 13.36 -6.17
C GLU A 259 -4.74 12.61 -6.48
N THR A 260 -4.58 12.23 -7.76
CA THR A 260 -3.34 11.60 -8.24
C THR A 260 -2.13 12.50 -7.95
N PRO A 261 -1.14 12.07 -7.14
CA PRO A 261 -0.01 12.89 -6.72
C PRO A 261 1.07 12.93 -7.82
N LEU A 262 0.75 13.55 -8.96
CA LEU A 262 1.58 13.57 -10.17
C LEU A 262 3.02 14.04 -9.92
N ARG A 263 3.20 15.06 -9.07
CA ARG A 263 4.54 15.58 -8.72
C ARG A 263 5.41 14.51 -8.03
N ASP A 264 4.81 13.74 -7.13
CA ASP A 264 5.53 12.70 -6.38
C ASP A 264 5.83 11.50 -7.28
N LEU A 265 4.89 11.11 -8.17
CA LEU A 265 5.10 10.10 -9.22
C LEU A 265 6.22 10.51 -10.18
N GLN A 266 6.26 11.77 -10.64
CA GLN A 266 7.35 12.29 -11.48
C GLN A 266 8.70 12.30 -10.75
N SER A 267 8.70 12.58 -9.44
CA SER A 267 9.91 12.51 -8.62
C SER A 267 10.45 11.07 -8.55
N LEU A 268 9.58 10.08 -8.36
CA LEU A 268 9.94 8.66 -8.40
C LEU A 268 10.60 8.28 -9.73
N LEU A 269 10.00 8.65 -10.86
CA LEU A 269 10.58 8.38 -12.18
C LEU A 269 11.92 9.09 -12.38
N THR A 270 12.06 10.31 -11.85
CA THR A 270 13.29 11.08 -11.92
C THR A 270 14.42 10.38 -11.16
N GLU A 271 14.15 9.87 -9.95
CA GLU A 271 15.14 9.11 -9.17
C GLU A 271 15.55 7.81 -9.87
N LEU A 272 14.59 7.04 -10.42
CA LEU A 272 14.91 5.84 -11.19
C LEU A 272 15.80 6.12 -12.42
N ASN A 273 15.53 7.22 -13.14
CA ASN A 273 16.33 7.60 -14.30
C ASN A 273 17.74 8.11 -13.95
N LYS A 274 17.96 8.61 -12.71
CA LYS A 274 19.29 9.03 -12.25
C LYS A 274 20.25 7.86 -12.05
N CYS A 275 19.77 6.63 -11.90
CA CYS A 275 20.59 5.42 -11.80
C CYS A 275 21.24 5.02 -13.14
N GLY A 276 21.53 5.98 -14.02
CA GLY A 276 22.17 5.74 -15.30
C GLY A 276 21.41 4.82 -16.25
N GLY A 277 20.12 4.54 -16.01
CA GLY A 277 19.34 3.58 -16.78
C GLY A 277 19.58 2.11 -16.40
N GLU A 278 20.02 1.86 -15.17
CA GLU A 278 20.02 0.53 -14.54
C GLU A 278 18.61 -0.06 -14.44
N TRP A 279 17.59 0.79 -14.25
CA TRP A 279 16.20 0.38 -14.12
C TRP A 279 15.38 0.82 -15.32
N THR A 280 14.61 -0.11 -15.86
CA THR A 280 13.64 0.13 -16.93
C THR A 280 12.28 -0.43 -16.56
N GLY A 281 11.22 0.10 -17.17
CA GLY A 281 9.88 -0.43 -16.93
C GLY A 281 8.78 0.58 -17.21
N CYS A 282 7.68 0.41 -16.47
CA CYS A 282 6.47 1.22 -16.62
C CYS A 282 5.91 1.59 -15.26
N LEU A 283 5.54 2.86 -15.10
CA LEU A 283 4.67 3.30 -14.03
C LEU A 283 3.26 3.47 -14.58
N SER A 284 2.34 2.61 -14.14
CA SER A 284 0.92 2.73 -14.43
C SER A 284 0.20 3.31 -13.22
N PHE A 285 -0.79 4.18 -13.44
CA PHE A 285 -1.62 4.68 -12.35
C PHE A 285 -3.04 5.00 -12.80
N THR A 286 -3.99 4.85 -11.88
CA THR A 286 -5.40 5.18 -12.12
C THR A 286 -5.64 6.68 -12.02
N SER A 287 -6.58 7.15 -12.84
CA SER A 287 -7.08 8.52 -12.88
C SER A 287 -8.56 8.48 -13.29
N ASN A 288 -9.23 9.63 -13.32
CA ASN A 288 -10.63 9.74 -13.74
C ASN A 288 -10.87 9.26 -15.20
N SER A 289 -9.81 9.18 -16.02
CA SER A 289 -9.86 8.65 -17.40
C SER A 289 -9.41 7.18 -17.51
N GLY A 290 -9.26 6.49 -16.39
CA GLY A 290 -8.72 5.13 -16.31
C GLY A 290 -7.20 5.11 -16.13
N TRP A 291 -6.55 4.07 -16.65
CA TRP A 291 -5.11 3.85 -16.50
C TRP A 291 -4.27 4.78 -17.37
N THR A 292 -3.25 5.38 -16.78
CA THR A 292 -2.17 6.11 -17.47
C THR A 292 -0.87 5.35 -17.29
N ASP A 293 -0.19 5.06 -18.40
CA ASP A 293 1.10 4.37 -18.41
C ASP A 293 2.22 5.33 -18.77
N VAL A 294 3.31 5.31 -17.99
CA VAL A 294 4.49 6.14 -18.20
C VAL A 294 5.73 5.25 -18.24
N PRO A 295 6.27 4.93 -19.43
CA PRO A 295 7.51 4.17 -19.53
C PRO A 295 8.71 5.01 -19.08
N PHE A 296 9.71 4.34 -18.48
CA PHE A 296 10.98 4.95 -18.05
C PHE A 296 12.19 4.08 -18.40
N GLY A 297 13.40 4.66 -18.38
CA GLY A 297 14.65 4.00 -18.76
C GLY A 297 15.20 4.37 -20.14
N ARG A 298 16.24 3.65 -20.59
CA ARG A 298 17.16 4.04 -21.70
C ARG A 298 16.54 4.09 -23.10
N HIS A 299 15.33 3.58 -23.31
CA HIS A 299 14.72 3.54 -24.65
C HIS A 299 14.15 4.88 -25.15
N ARG A 300 14.20 5.97 -24.36
CA ARG A 300 13.72 7.28 -24.82
C ARG A 300 14.63 7.98 -25.85
N THR A 301 15.88 7.56 -26.01
CA THR A 301 16.87 8.39 -26.75
C THR A 301 16.87 8.22 -28.27
N LEU A 302 16.09 7.30 -28.85
CA LEU A 302 16.14 7.06 -30.31
C LEU A 302 15.00 7.67 -31.13
N LEU A 303 13.96 8.26 -30.52
CA LEU A 303 12.81 8.82 -31.26
C LEU A 303 12.69 10.36 -31.19
N SER A 304 13.52 11.07 -30.42
CA SER A 304 13.33 12.51 -30.17
C SER A 304 14.27 13.47 -30.92
N ARG A 305 14.77 13.09 -32.11
CA ARG A 305 15.41 14.04 -33.05
C ARG A 305 14.46 14.63 -34.10
N GLY A 306 13.16 14.38 -33.97
CA GLY A 306 12.11 15.14 -34.65
C GLY A 306 11.45 16.09 -33.67
N THR A 307 11.49 17.39 -33.94
CA THR A 307 10.85 18.46 -33.18
C THR A 307 9.37 18.14 -32.90
N CYS A 308 9.03 17.76 -31.67
CA CYS A 308 7.65 17.70 -31.23
C CYS A 308 7.49 18.54 -29.96
N LYS A 309 6.67 19.59 -30.09
CA LYS A 309 6.14 20.35 -28.96
C LYS A 309 5.47 19.38 -27.99
N ALA A 310 5.64 19.64 -26.70
CA ALA A 310 5.03 18.87 -25.62
C ALA A 310 3.50 19.02 -25.63
N GLU A 311 2.83 18.27 -26.48
CA GLU A 311 1.45 17.85 -26.27
C GLU A 311 1.52 16.44 -25.69
N TYR A 312 1.26 16.31 -24.39
CA TYR A 312 0.98 15.02 -23.76
C TYR A 312 -0.36 14.51 -24.32
N GLY A 313 -0.31 13.91 -25.50
CA GLY A 313 -1.47 13.32 -26.17
C GLY A 313 -1.88 12.00 -25.52
N GLN A 314 -3.05 11.97 -24.89
CA GLN A 314 -3.73 10.80 -24.31
C GLN A 314 -4.22 9.76 -25.37
N GLY A 315 -3.62 9.70 -26.55
CA GLY A 315 -4.36 9.28 -27.75
C GLY A 315 -4.18 7.85 -28.29
N LEU A 316 -3.13 7.08 -27.97
CA LEU A 316 -2.76 5.96 -28.88
C LEU A 316 -2.51 4.57 -28.27
N ILE A 317 -2.58 4.38 -26.96
CA ILE A 317 -2.33 3.04 -26.35
C ILE A 317 -3.61 2.37 -25.81
N GLN A 318 -4.70 3.13 -25.64
CA GLN A 318 -5.89 2.63 -24.94
C GLN A 318 -6.78 1.71 -25.79
N SER A 319 -6.73 1.78 -27.13
CA SER A 319 -7.68 1.05 -28.00
C SER A 319 -7.27 -0.37 -28.40
N GLN A 320 -6.01 -0.78 -28.23
CA GLN A 320 -5.54 -2.12 -28.64
C GLN A 320 -5.56 -3.16 -27.51
N ARG A 321 -5.76 -2.77 -26.25
CA ARG A 321 -5.64 -3.68 -25.09
C ARG A 321 -6.92 -4.42 -24.69
N SER A 322 -8.11 -3.88 -25.00
CA SER A 322 -9.38 -4.47 -24.56
C SER A 322 -9.68 -5.85 -25.18
N ALA A 323 -9.06 -6.21 -26.31
CA ALA A 323 -9.32 -7.47 -27.00
C ALA A 323 -8.31 -8.59 -26.67
N LEU A 324 -7.12 -8.26 -26.14
CA LEU A 324 -6.01 -9.24 -25.98
C LEU A 324 -5.95 -9.93 -24.60
N SER A 325 -6.66 -9.43 -23.58
CA SER A 325 -6.24 -9.70 -22.19
C SER A 325 -7.05 -10.75 -21.41
N ALA A 326 -8.35 -10.95 -21.67
CA ALA A 326 -9.16 -11.84 -20.81
C ALA A 326 -8.88 -13.34 -21.07
N ALA A 327 -8.73 -13.74 -22.33
CA ALA A 327 -8.51 -15.14 -22.69
C ALA A 327 -7.11 -15.64 -22.31
N HIS A 328 -6.07 -14.80 -22.49
CA HIS A 328 -4.69 -15.16 -22.16
C HIS A 328 -4.43 -15.19 -20.66
N CYS A 329 -4.96 -14.23 -19.88
CA CYS A 329 -4.84 -14.31 -18.41
C CYS A 329 -5.53 -15.58 -17.91
N LYS A 330 -6.71 -15.96 -18.44
CA LYS A 330 -7.41 -17.19 -18.04
C LYS A 330 -6.68 -18.49 -18.45
N ALA A 331 -6.08 -18.54 -19.64
CA ALA A 331 -5.31 -19.72 -20.08
C ALA A 331 -4.02 -19.94 -19.27
N ALA A 332 -3.35 -18.87 -18.83
CA ALA A 332 -2.21 -18.97 -17.93
C ALA A 332 -2.58 -19.55 -16.56
N VAL A 333 -3.84 -19.35 -16.11
CA VAL A 333 -4.37 -19.89 -14.84
C VAL A 333 -4.58 -21.40 -14.88
N GLU A 334 -5.02 -21.94 -16.02
CA GLU A 334 -5.27 -23.39 -16.17
C GLU A 334 -3.97 -24.21 -16.14
N LEU A 335 -2.83 -23.59 -16.45
CA LEU A 335 -1.50 -24.21 -16.37
C LEU A 335 -0.92 -24.27 -14.95
N PHE A 336 -1.45 -23.50 -13.99
CA PHE A 336 -0.97 -23.51 -12.60
C PHE A 336 -1.80 -24.38 -11.65
N ASN A 337 -3.01 -24.76 -12.06
CA ASN A 337 -3.90 -25.63 -11.29
C ASN A 337 -3.77 -27.12 -11.66
N ASN A 338 -2.81 -27.47 -12.52
CA ASN A 338 -2.44 -28.83 -12.91
C ASN A 338 -0.97 -29.10 -12.56
#